data_AF-A0A2V4BW13-F1
#
_entry.id   AF-A0A2V4BW13-F1
#
_cell.length_a   1.000
_cell.length_b   1.000
_cell.length_c   1.000
_cell.angle_alpha   90.00
_cell.angle_beta   90.00
_cell.angle_gamma   90.00
#
_symmetry.space_group_name_H-M   'P 1'
#
loop_
_entity.id
_entity.type
_entity.pdbx_description
1 polymer ?
#
loop_
_entity_poly.entity_id
_entity_poly.type
_entity_poly.pdbx_seq_one_letter_code
_entity_poly.pdbx_strand_id
1 'polypeptide(L)'
;MNKTIKLRIKKEISRESELKVLKLKGTLISKGYTEIIHIEDENEDFYMNTFSTSTELKKEAENYILDYISSHNVNDIITLLSTVK
;
A
#
# COMPACT_ATOMS: atom_id res chain seq x y z
N MET A 1 1.58 -14.28 14.79
CA MET A 1 0.91 -14.45 13.48
C MET A 1 1.08 -13.15 12.71
N ASN A 2 1.73 -13.17 11.56
CA ASN A 2 1.85 -11.98 10.72
C ASN A 2 0.48 -11.64 10.13
N LYS A 3 0.20 -10.35 9.98
CA LYS A 3 -1.00 -9.87 9.30
C LYS A 3 -0.60 -9.31 7.95
N THR A 4 -1.51 -9.44 6.99
CA THR A 4 -1.34 -8.84 5.67
C THR A 4 -2.15 -7.56 5.59
N ILE A 5 -1.62 -6.60 4.84
CA ILE A 5 -2.34 -5.42 4.40
C ILE A 5 -2.34 -5.44 2.88
N LYS A 6 -3.48 -5.09 2.29
CA LYS A 6 -3.71 -5.16 0.85
C LYS A 6 -3.97 -3.77 0.28
N LEU A 7 -3.20 -3.39 -0.73
CA LEU A 7 -3.37 -2.14 -1.47
C LEU A 7 -3.72 -2.47 -2.91
N ARG A 8 -4.85 -1.92 -3.37
CA ARG A 8 -5.19 -1.88 -4.78
C ARG A 8 -4.57 -0.63 -5.39
N ILE A 9 -3.82 -0.79 -6.48
CA ILE A 9 -3.11 0.29 -7.16
C ILE A 9 -3.49 0.27 -8.64
N LYS A 10 -3.91 1.40 -9.23
CA LYS A 10 -4.16 1.49 -10.68
C LYS A 10 -2.90 1.18 -11.49
N LYS A 11 -3.05 0.46 -12.60
CA LYS A 11 -1.94 0.17 -13.53
C LYS A 11 -1.56 1.39 -14.35
N GLU A 12 -2.56 2.04 -14.95
CA GLU A 12 -2.35 3.24 -15.75
C GLU A 12 -2.38 4.49 -14.87
N ILE A 13 -1.19 5.01 -14.57
CA ILE A 13 -1.01 6.20 -13.74
C ILE A 13 0.03 7.13 -14.37
N SER A 14 -0.04 8.42 -14.02
CA SER A 14 0.98 9.38 -14.45
C SER A 14 2.34 9.06 -13.82
N ARG A 15 3.42 9.51 -14.46
CA ARG A 15 4.78 9.38 -13.93
C ARG A 15 4.94 9.98 -12.53
N GLU A 16 4.24 11.10 -12.26
CA GLU A 16 4.27 11.73 -10.93
C GLU A 16 3.64 10.80 -9.88
N SER A 17 2.51 10.18 -10.20
CA SER A 17 1.84 9.24 -9.31
C SER A 17 2.62 7.95 -9.11
N GLU A 18 3.31 7.46 -10.14
CA GLU A 18 4.20 6.32 -10.03
C GLU A 18 5.34 6.59 -9.03
N LEU A 19 5.95 7.77 -9.07
CA LEU A 19 6.96 8.18 -8.09
C LEU A 19 6.38 8.25 -6.67
N LYS A 20 5.13 8.69 -6.50
CA LYS A 20 4.45 8.71 -5.19
C LYS A 20 4.18 7.28 -4.69
N VAL A 21 3.76 6.36 -5.55
CA VAL A 21 3.58 4.94 -5.21
C VAL A 21 4.92 4.31 -4.81
N LEU A 22 6.00 4.60 -5.56
CA LEU A 22 7.33 4.09 -5.25
C LEU A 22 7.84 4.61 -3.89
N LYS A 23 7.65 5.90 -3.62
CA LYS A 23 7.97 6.49 -2.31
C LYS A 23 7.17 5.85 -1.17
N LEU A 24 5.88 5.60 -1.35
CA LEU A 24 5.07 4.89 -0.35
C LEU A 24 5.70 3.54 -0.01
N LYS A 25 5.95 2.71 -1.03
CA LYS A 25 6.57 1.38 -0.87
C LYS A 25 7.94 1.46 -0.19
N GLY A 26 8.78 2.38 -0.63
CA GLY A 26 10.10 2.61 -0.03
C GLY A 26 10.00 3.00 1.45
N THR A 27 9.07 3.88 1.81
CA THR A 27 8.89 4.28 3.21
C THR A 27 8.38 3.12 4.07
N LEU A 28 7.44 2.31 3.56
CA LEU A 28 6.93 1.13 4.28
C LEU A 28 8.06 0.15 4.65
N ILE A 29 9.02 -0.03 3.74
CA ILE A 29 10.22 -0.85 3.98
C ILE A 29 11.16 -0.16 4.98
N SER A 30 11.49 1.11 4.75
CA SER A 30 12.44 1.85 5.60
C SER A 30 12.00 2.02 7.06
N LYS A 31 10.67 2.07 7.29
CA LYS A 31 10.07 2.14 8.63
C LYS A 31 9.93 0.78 9.31
N GLY A 32 10.28 -0.31 8.62
CA GLY A 32 10.16 -1.67 9.15
C GLY A 32 8.72 -2.17 9.25
N TYR A 33 7.76 -1.55 8.54
CA TYR A 33 6.39 -2.05 8.51
C TYR A 33 6.26 -3.33 7.69
N THR A 34 7.14 -3.53 6.71
CA THR A 34 7.18 -4.76 5.94
C THR A 34 8.55 -5.02 5.33
N GLU A 35 8.88 -6.29 5.16
CA GLU A 35 10.06 -6.75 4.42
C GLU A 35 9.67 -7.49 3.13
N ILE A 36 8.38 -7.81 2.95
CA ILE A 36 7.89 -8.63 1.84
C ILE A 36 6.68 -7.93 1.23
N ILE A 37 6.80 -7.57 -0.04
CA ILE A 37 5.72 -7.06 -0.87
C ILE A 37 5.44 -8.08 -1.96
N HIS A 38 4.26 -8.69 -1.92
CA HIS A 38 3.73 -9.51 -3.01
C HIS A 38 2.91 -8.62 -3.94
N ILE A 39 3.20 -8.69 -5.23
CA ILE A 39 2.49 -7.95 -6.26
C ILE A 39 1.86 -8.96 -7.21
N GLU A 40 0.55 -8.86 -7.38
CA GLU A 40 -0.23 -9.71 -8.28
C GLU A 40 -1.14 -8.82 -9.14
N ASP A 41 -1.42 -9.26 -10.37
CA ASP A 41 -2.45 -8.64 -11.18
C ASP A 41 -3.82 -8.93 -10.56
N GLU A 42 -4.56 -7.87 -10.20
CA GLU A 42 -5.92 -8.06 -9.68
C GLU A 42 -6.93 -8.20 -10.81
N ASN A 43 -6.83 -7.34 -11.82
CA ASN A 43 -7.66 -7.31 -13.02
C ASN A 43 -6.96 -6.48 -14.11
N GLU A 44 -7.67 -6.06 -15.16
CA GLU A 44 -7.09 -5.26 -16.26
C GLU A 44 -6.60 -3.89 -15.79
N ASP A 45 -7.30 -3.25 -14.86
CA ASP A 45 -7.06 -1.86 -14.45
C ASP A 45 -6.19 -1.72 -13.19
N PHE A 46 -6.04 -2.79 -12.40
CA PHE A 46 -5.42 -2.72 -11.07
C PHE A 46 -4.40 -3.84 -10.78
N TYR A 47 -3.36 -3.47 -10.03
CA TYR A 47 -2.47 -4.37 -9.29
C TYR A 47 -2.91 -4.48 -7.84
N MET A 48 -2.80 -5.68 -7.27
CA MET A 48 -2.88 -5.90 -5.84
C MET A 48 -1.48 -5.98 -5.25
N ASN A 49 -1.22 -5.16 -4.24
CA ASN A 49 0.02 -5.12 -3.49
C ASN A 49 -0.28 -5.58 -2.06
N THR A 50 0.11 -6.81 -1.75
CA THR A 50 -0.04 -7.39 -0.42
C THR A 50 1.28 -7.35 0.32
N PHE A 51 1.31 -6.79 1.52
CA PHE A 51 2.52 -6.77 2.34
C PHE A 51 2.28 -7.38 3.71
N SER A 52 3.32 -8.05 4.21
CA SER A 52 3.29 -8.72 5.50
C SER A 52 3.86 -7.81 6.59
N THR A 53 3.09 -7.59 7.65
CA THR A 53 3.48 -6.79 8.81
C THR A 53 3.26 -7.58 10.10
N SER A 54 3.97 -7.21 11.16
CA SER A 54 3.64 -7.68 12.51
C SER A 54 2.28 -7.12 12.95
N THR A 55 1.60 -7.84 13.84
CA THR A 55 0.29 -7.41 14.38
C THR A 55 0.38 -6.08 15.12
N GLU A 56 1.50 -5.85 15.82
CA GLU A 56 1.76 -4.63 16.60
C GLU A 56 1.88 -3.41 15.70
N LEU A 57 2.55 -3.56 14.55
CA LEU A 57 2.78 -2.47 13.61
C LEU A 57 1.63 -2.30 12.60
N LYS A 58 0.72 -3.27 12.49
CA LYS A 58 -0.36 -3.24 11.49
C LYS A 58 -1.16 -1.93 11.54
N LYS A 59 -1.61 -1.53 12.73
CA LYS A 59 -2.44 -0.34 12.90
C LYS A 59 -1.67 0.94 12.55
N GLU A 60 -0.39 0.98 12.92
CA GLU A 60 0.48 2.12 12.59
C GLU A 60 0.73 2.21 11.08
N ALA A 61 0.99 1.07 10.43
CA ALA A 61 1.18 0.99 8.99
C ALA A 61 -0.10 1.39 8.22
N GLU A 62 -1.27 0.92 8.65
CA GLU A 62 -2.57 1.31 8.06
C GLU A 62 -2.82 2.82 8.20
N ASN A 63 -2.58 3.39 9.39
CA ASN A 63 -2.71 4.83 9.61
C ASN A 63 -1.75 5.62 8.73
N TYR A 64 -0.47 5.23 8.70
CA TYR A 64 0.53 5.88 7.87
C TYR A 64 0.15 5.87 6.39
N ILE A 65 -0.38 4.74 5.90
CA ILE A 65 -0.85 4.61 4.52
C ILE A 65 -2.02 5.54 4.25
N LEU A 66 -3.04 5.54 5.12
CA LEU A 66 -4.21 6.41 4.95
C LEU A 66 -3.80 7.88 4.93
N ASP A 67 -2.92 8.29 5.86
CA ASP A 67 -2.38 9.64 5.93
C ASP A 67 -1.57 9.97 4.67
N TYR A 68 -0.76 9.04 4.17
CA TYR A 68 0.02 9.24 2.95
C TYR A 68 -0.88 9.41 1.72
N ILE A 69 -1.88 8.53 1.54
CA ILE A 69 -2.80 8.56 0.40
C ILE A 69 -3.54 9.91 0.38
N SER A 70 -4.02 10.35 1.54
CA SER A 70 -4.72 11.63 1.70
C SER A 70 -3.80 12.83 1.45
N SER A 71 -2.64 12.88 2.11
CA SER A 71 -1.70 14.01 2.01
C SER A 71 -1.05 14.18 0.63
N HIS A 72 -0.91 13.11 -0.14
CA HIS A 72 -0.27 13.13 -1.46
C HIS A 72 -1.26 13.17 -2.62
N ASN A 73 -2.57 13.26 -2.34
CA ASN A 73 -3.67 13.25 -3.31
C ASN A 73 -3.58 12.05 -4.29
N VAL A 74 -3.46 10.83 -3.74
CA VAL A 74 -3.43 9.59 -4.53
C VAL A 74 -4.60 8.65 -4.20
N ASN A 75 -5.68 9.18 -3.62
CA ASN A 75 -6.88 8.44 -3.23
C ASN A 75 -7.60 7.76 -4.41
N ASP A 76 -7.45 8.32 -5.61
CA ASP A 76 -7.97 7.82 -6.87
C ASP A 76 -7.07 6.75 -7.51
N ILE A 77 -5.89 6.51 -6.94
CA ILE A 77 -4.85 5.60 -7.47
C ILE A 77 -4.61 4.44 -6.52
N ILE A 78 -4.52 4.70 -5.22
CA ILE A 78 -4.23 3.72 -4.19
C ILE A 78 -5.46 3.59 -3.29
N THR A 79 -5.97 2.37 -3.17
CA THR A 79 -7.05 2.04 -2.24
C THR A 79 -6.56 1.02 -1.22
N LEU A 80 -6.66 1.38 0.05
CA LEU A 80 -6.44 0.45 1.15
C LEU A 80 -7.65 -0.47 1.30
N LEU A 81 -7.46 -1.75 1.06
CA LEU A 81 -8.50 -2.75 1.26
C LEU A 81 -8.46 -3.20 2.72
N SER A 82 -9.40 -2.67 3.51
CA SER A 82 -9.61 -3.12 4.88
C SER A 82 -9.86 -4.63 4.87
N THR A 83 -9.01 -5.38 5.57
CA THR A 83 -9.37 -6.74 5.96
C THR A 83 -10.43 -6.62 7.05
N VAL A 84 -11.70 -6.72 6.67
CA VAL A 84 -12.82 -6.82 7.60
C VAL A 84 -12.53 -8.00 8.54
N LYS A 85 -12.70 -7.73 9.85
CA LYS A 85 -12.38 -8.61 10.98
C LYS A 85 -12.79 -10.06 10.78
#